data_AF-A0AAN6PLT0-F1
#
_entry.id   AF-A0AAN6PLT0-F1
#
_cell.length_a   1.000
_cell.length_b   1.000
_cell.length_c   1.000
_cell.angle_alpha   90.00
_cell.angle_beta   90.00
_cell.angle_gamma   90.00
#
_symmetry.space_group_name_H-M   'P 1'
#
loop_
_entity.id
_entity.type
_entity.pdbx_description
1 polymer ?
#
loop_
_entity_poly.entity_id
_entity_poly.type
_entity_poly.pdbx_seq_one_letter_code
_entity_poly.pdbx_strand_id
1 'polypeptide(L)'
;MPAVTSDNDLPKLLNTPTKQMKRMKKLVLAHLGSASKRVDRPPMQGMYSRTFFVTLADGRQVVVQFCTEQLDLNAFTVAREALGEVVPDVVALSDEELENEGAWAYSLNRLPGKMWLHGVAGKGAEGRIAVNRSLGRVFFRGWKRMSIWSRTPLFSARSWTFFSGRMEKGDEPPHKE
;
A
#
# COMPACT_ATOMS: atom_id res chain seq x y z
N MET A 1 10.41 6.49 -12.26
CA MET A 1 10.48 5.64 -11.05
C MET A 1 11.57 4.62 -11.24
N PRO A 2 12.67 4.68 -10.48
CA PRO A 2 13.63 3.58 -10.45
C PRO A 2 12.99 2.39 -9.76
N ALA A 3 12.97 1.24 -10.43
CA ALA A 3 12.51 -0.01 -9.82
C ALA A 3 13.54 -0.48 -8.78
N VAL A 4 13.07 -0.91 -7.61
CA VAL A 4 13.85 -1.52 -6.54
C VAL A 4 14.03 -3.02 -6.85
N THR A 5 14.89 -3.30 -7.81
CA THR A 5 15.27 -4.65 -8.28
C THR A 5 16.23 -5.38 -7.35
N SER A 6 16.93 -4.66 -6.47
CA SER A 6 17.89 -5.20 -5.51
C SER A 6 17.87 -4.39 -4.22
N ASP A 7 18.43 -4.91 -3.12
CA ASP A 7 18.57 -4.12 -1.89
C ASP A 7 19.51 -2.92 -2.08
N ASN A 8 20.42 -2.94 -3.07
CA ASN A 8 21.31 -1.82 -3.37
C ASN A 8 20.58 -0.60 -3.95
N ASP A 9 19.36 -0.79 -4.45
CA ASP A 9 18.53 0.29 -5.00
C ASP A 9 17.85 1.10 -3.87
N LEU A 10 17.99 0.65 -2.62
CA LEU A 10 17.50 1.35 -1.44
C LEU A 10 18.56 2.31 -0.90
N PRO A 11 18.15 3.32 -0.11
CA PRO A 11 19.08 4.23 0.52
C PRO A 11 20.08 3.53 1.46
N LYS A 12 21.16 4.22 1.81
CA LYS A 12 22.28 3.65 2.58
C LYS A 12 21.83 3.10 3.92
N LEU A 13 20.80 3.65 4.53
CA LEU A 13 20.20 3.14 5.77
C LEU A 13 19.43 1.83 5.61
N LEU A 14 19.07 1.43 4.39
CA LEU A 14 18.27 0.24 4.08
C LEU A 14 18.93 -0.71 3.07
N ASN A 15 20.12 -0.40 2.56
CA ASN A 15 20.71 -1.16 1.46
C ASN A 15 21.20 -2.57 1.78
N THR A 16 21.05 -3.03 3.03
CA THR A 16 21.35 -4.42 3.41
C THR A 16 20.25 -5.02 4.29
N PRO A 17 20.03 -6.35 4.22
CA PRO A 17 19.05 -7.04 5.06
C PRO A 17 19.18 -6.73 6.56
N THR A 18 20.42 -6.68 7.06
CA THR A 18 20.71 -6.42 8.48
C THR A 18 20.31 -5.01 8.89
N LYS A 19 20.56 -4.02 8.02
CA LYS A 19 20.17 -2.62 8.28
C LYS A 19 18.65 -2.47 8.28
N GLN A 20 17.97 -3.05 7.29
CA GLN A 20 16.50 -3.07 7.22
C GLN A 20 15.89 -3.69 8.49
N MET A 21 16.40 -4.85 8.91
CA MET A 21 15.94 -5.54 10.11
C MET A 21 16.15 -4.69 11.37
N LYS A 22 17.34 -4.11 11.54
CA LYS A 22 17.66 -3.25 12.69
C LYS A 22 16.73 -2.03 12.74
N ARG A 23 16.52 -1.37 11.60
CA ARG A 23 15.64 -0.19 11.50
C ARG A 23 14.19 -0.56 11.78
N MET A 24 13.68 -1.63 11.17
CA MET A 24 12.32 -2.12 11.39
C MET A 24 12.07 -2.40 12.87
N LYS A 25 12.98 -3.09 13.57
CA LYS A 25 12.83 -3.37 15.01
C LYS A 25 12.76 -2.10 15.85
N LYS A 26 13.62 -1.11 15.55
CA LYS A 26 13.61 0.21 16.21
C LYS A 26 12.27 0.91 16.00
N LEU A 27 11.79 0.96 14.76
CA LEU A 27 10.55 1.65 14.39
C LEU A 27 9.31 0.97 14.98
N VAL A 28 9.23 -0.34 14.89
CA VAL A 28 8.13 -1.13 15.46
C VAL A 28 8.05 -0.92 16.97
N LEU A 29 9.19 -0.97 17.68
CA LEU A 29 9.20 -0.74 19.11
C LEU A 29 8.76 0.69 19.46
N ALA A 30 9.30 1.69 18.76
CA ALA A 30 9.03 3.10 19.02
C ALA A 30 7.57 3.49 18.75
N HIS A 31 6.99 3.04 17.64
CA HIS A 31 5.66 3.46 17.17
C HIS A 31 4.53 2.53 17.60
N LEU A 32 4.79 1.24 17.75
CA LEU A 32 3.75 0.26 18.09
C LEU A 32 3.80 -0.19 19.55
N GLY A 33 4.81 0.24 20.31
CA GLY A 33 4.95 -0.04 21.75
C GLY A 33 5.20 -1.50 22.10
N SER A 34 5.48 -2.37 21.11
CA SER A 34 5.73 -3.79 21.32
C SER A 34 6.93 -4.27 20.51
N ALA A 35 7.80 -5.04 21.14
CA ALA A 35 8.96 -5.63 20.49
C ALA A 35 8.56 -6.65 19.42
N SER A 36 9.41 -6.83 18.40
CA SER A 36 9.26 -7.91 17.43
C SER A 36 9.65 -9.26 18.06
N LYS A 37 8.75 -10.25 18.03
CA LYS A 37 9.02 -11.62 18.48
C LYS A 37 9.50 -12.51 17.34
N ARG A 38 8.83 -12.43 16.18
CA ARG A 38 9.19 -13.17 14.97
C ARG A 38 9.15 -12.21 13.78
N VAL A 39 10.14 -12.35 12.91
CA VAL A 39 10.21 -11.60 11.66
C VAL A 39 10.38 -12.60 10.54
N ASP A 40 9.52 -12.50 9.54
CA ASP A 40 9.61 -13.25 8.32
C ASP A 40 9.79 -12.27 7.15
N ARG A 41 10.76 -12.56 6.29
CA ARG A 41 11.06 -11.75 5.11
C ARG A 41 10.60 -12.56 3.90
N PRO A 42 9.47 -12.18 3.27
CA PRO A 42 9.07 -12.85 2.05
C PRO A 42 10.16 -12.69 0.98
N PRO A 43 10.20 -13.59 -0.02
CA PRO A 43 10.97 -13.36 -1.24
C PRO A 43 10.67 -11.96 -1.78
N MET A 44 11.66 -11.34 -2.40
CA MET A 44 11.51 -10.00 -2.95
C MET A 44 10.31 -9.96 -3.91
N GLN A 45 9.29 -9.18 -3.52
CA GLN A 45 8.01 -9.08 -4.20
C GLN A 45 7.71 -7.61 -4.43
N GLY A 46 7.41 -7.26 -5.68
CA GLY A 46 7.13 -5.89 -6.09
C GLY A 46 8.39 -5.07 -6.40
N MET A 47 8.19 -3.99 -7.14
CA MET A 47 9.28 -3.12 -7.64
C MET A 47 9.51 -1.89 -6.75
N TYR A 48 8.72 -1.67 -5.70
CA TYR A 48 8.69 -0.35 -5.04
C TYR A 48 8.79 -0.41 -3.51
N SER A 49 8.92 -1.61 -2.95
CA SER A 49 9.03 -1.75 -1.50
C SER A 49 9.86 -2.96 -1.06
N ARG A 50 10.26 -2.92 0.21
CA ARG A 50 10.69 -4.10 0.96
C ARG A 50 9.73 -4.37 2.09
N THR A 51 9.23 -5.59 2.14
CA THR A 51 8.16 -6.00 3.06
C THR A 51 8.70 -6.97 4.10
N PHE A 52 8.20 -6.87 5.33
CA PHE A 52 8.43 -7.79 6.43
C PHE A 52 7.11 -8.19 7.07
N PHE A 53 6.92 -9.48 7.35
CA PHE A 53 5.85 -9.96 8.21
C PHE A 53 6.37 -10.06 9.63
N VAL A 54 5.77 -9.32 10.56
CA VAL A 54 6.24 -9.23 11.93
C VAL A 54 5.15 -9.72 12.88
N THR A 55 5.50 -10.67 13.74
CA THR A 55 4.71 -11.01 14.92
C THR A 55 5.28 -10.27 16.11
N LEU A 56 4.47 -9.42 16.72
CA LEU A 56 4.82 -8.64 17.91
C LEU A 56 4.73 -9.51 19.18
N ALA A 57 5.39 -9.06 20.25
CA ALA A 57 5.39 -9.75 21.55
C ALA A 57 3.98 -9.85 22.16
N ASP A 58 3.12 -8.88 21.91
CA ASP A 58 1.71 -8.86 22.32
C ASP A 58 0.79 -9.74 21.45
N GLY A 59 1.34 -10.45 20.46
CA GLY A 59 0.60 -11.36 19.59
C GLY A 59 0.01 -10.71 18.33
N ARG A 60 0.04 -9.37 18.20
CA ARG A 60 -0.38 -8.70 16.96
C ARG A 60 0.52 -9.12 15.79
N GLN A 61 -0.10 -9.25 14.61
CA GLN A 61 0.62 -9.51 13.37
C GLN A 61 0.52 -8.28 12.47
N VAL A 62 1.66 -7.74 12.10
CA VAL A 62 1.76 -6.56 11.25
C VAL A 62 2.65 -6.85 10.04
N VAL A 63 2.43 -6.08 8.99
CA VAL A 63 3.30 -5.99 7.83
C VAL A 63 4.04 -4.67 7.95
N VAL A 64 5.36 -4.68 7.85
CA VAL A 64 6.16 -3.47 7.79
C VAL A 64 6.69 -3.32 6.37
N GLN A 65 6.48 -2.17 5.76
CA GLN A 65 6.95 -1.87 4.41
C GLN A 65 7.87 -0.65 4.43
N PHE A 66 9.05 -0.80 3.83
CA PHE A 66 9.88 0.31 3.43
C PHE A 66 9.59 0.65 1.98
N CYS A 67 9.24 1.90 1.70
CA CYS A 67 8.91 2.41 0.38
C CYS A 67 9.89 3.51 0.01
N THR A 68 10.25 3.60 -1.28
CA THR A 68 11.02 4.72 -1.83
C THR A 68 10.13 5.88 -2.27
N GLU A 69 8.84 5.81 -1.94
CA GLU A 69 7.82 6.82 -2.22
C GLU A 69 6.84 6.90 -1.05
N GLN A 70 6.27 8.08 -0.85
CA GLN A 70 5.23 8.27 0.16
C GLN A 70 3.93 7.59 -0.27
N LEU A 71 3.35 6.79 0.63
CA LEU A 71 2.00 6.27 0.45
C LEU A 71 0.97 7.36 0.75
N ASP A 72 -0.06 7.44 -0.09
CA ASP A 72 -1.25 8.23 0.20
C ASP A 72 -2.11 7.52 1.26
N LEU A 73 -1.90 7.88 2.53
CA LEU A 73 -2.66 7.32 3.65
C LEU A 73 -4.15 7.69 3.61
N ASN A 74 -4.51 8.79 2.93
CA ASN A 74 -5.91 9.15 2.76
C ASN A 74 -6.63 8.14 1.86
N ALA A 75 -5.96 7.64 0.82
CA ALA A 75 -6.52 6.57 -0.02
C ALA A 75 -6.87 5.32 0.80
N PHE A 76 -6.01 4.91 1.74
CA PHE A 76 -6.29 3.79 2.64
C PHE A 76 -7.46 4.08 3.59
N THR A 77 -7.50 5.29 4.16
CA THR A 77 -8.58 5.73 5.05
C THR A 77 -9.93 5.69 4.33
N VAL A 78 -10.01 6.33 3.16
CA VAL A 78 -11.21 6.36 2.32
C VAL A 78 -11.63 4.94 1.90
N ALA A 79 -10.68 4.11 1.47
CA ALA A 79 -10.96 2.74 1.09
C ALA A 79 -11.49 1.90 2.26
N ARG A 80 -10.93 2.07 3.45
CA ARG A 80 -11.35 1.37 4.67
C ARG A 80 -12.73 1.82 5.14
N GLU A 81 -13.06 3.11 5.04
CA GLU A 81 -14.43 3.59 5.29
C GLU A 81 -15.46 2.99 4.32
N ALA A 82 -15.07 2.78 3.06
CA ALA A 82 -15.95 2.22 2.04
C ALA A 82 -16.11 0.70 2.12
N LEU A 83 -15.01 -0.01 2.42
CA LEU A 83 -14.92 -1.47 2.27
C LEU A 83 -14.81 -2.21 3.60
N GLY A 84 -14.52 -1.51 4.70
CA GLY A 84 -14.32 -2.07 6.03
C GLY A 84 -12.97 -2.76 6.19
N GLU A 85 -12.94 -3.79 7.05
CA GLU A 85 -11.73 -4.50 7.49
C GLU A 85 -11.02 -5.33 6.39
N VAL A 86 -11.56 -5.37 5.17
CA VAL A 86 -10.87 -5.96 4.01
C VAL A 86 -9.74 -5.08 3.49
N VAL A 87 -9.66 -3.83 3.96
CA VAL A 87 -8.57 -2.89 3.71
C VAL A 87 -7.73 -2.81 4.97
N PRO A 88 -6.39 -2.94 4.87
CA PRO A 88 -5.53 -2.84 6.04
C PRO A 88 -5.62 -1.43 6.65
N ASP A 89 -5.50 -1.38 7.97
CA ASP A 89 -5.19 -0.17 8.72
C ASP A 89 -3.72 0.14 8.49
N VAL A 90 -3.38 1.40 8.23
CA VAL A 90 -2.03 1.81 7.85
C VAL A 90 -1.57 2.94 8.75
N VAL A 91 -0.38 2.77 9.31
CA VAL A 91 0.27 3.73 10.21
C VAL A 91 1.64 4.08 9.64
N ALA A 92 1.94 5.36 9.51
CA ALA A 92 3.30 5.81 9.20
C ALA A 92 4.22 5.58 10.40
N LEU A 93 5.39 5.01 10.15
CA LEU A 93 6.45 4.83 11.13
C LEU A 93 7.48 5.93 10.91
N SER A 94 7.13 7.17 11.27
CA SER A 94 7.94 8.36 11.01
C SER A 94 9.38 8.21 11.51
N ASP A 95 10.33 8.62 10.67
CA ASP A 95 11.75 8.50 10.93
C ASP A 95 12.53 9.51 10.09
N GLU A 96 12.93 10.63 10.71
CA GLU A 96 13.54 11.76 10.00
C GLU A 96 14.79 11.37 9.20
N GLU A 97 15.63 10.48 9.74
CA GLU A 97 16.84 10.03 9.02
C GLU A 97 16.47 9.26 7.75
N LEU A 98 15.44 8.42 7.81
CA LEU A 98 14.96 7.66 6.66
C LEU A 98 14.31 8.58 5.62
N GLU A 99 13.50 9.52 6.08
CA GLU A 99 12.80 10.49 5.23
C GLU A 99 13.79 11.41 4.50
N ASN A 100 14.85 11.85 5.18
CA ASN A 100 15.96 12.61 4.59
C ASN A 100 16.73 11.83 3.53
N GLU A 101 16.72 10.49 3.61
CA GLU A 101 17.28 9.59 2.60
C GLU A 101 16.27 9.22 1.49
N GLY A 102 15.07 9.80 1.49
CA GLY A 102 14.04 9.55 0.47
C GLY A 102 13.38 8.19 0.62
N ALA A 103 13.27 7.66 1.83
CA ALA A 103 12.52 6.45 2.13
C ALA A 103 11.53 6.66 3.27
N TRP A 104 10.46 5.89 3.24
CA TRP A 104 9.36 5.94 4.21
C TRP A 104 9.06 4.53 4.72
N ALA A 105 8.62 4.45 5.97
CA ALA A 105 8.26 3.19 6.60
C ALA A 105 6.80 3.21 7.04
N TYR A 106 6.09 2.12 6.80
CA TYR A 106 4.68 1.97 7.13
C TYR A 106 4.43 0.65 7.83
N SER A 107 3.54 0.65 8.82
CA SER A 107 2.99 -0.56 9.42
C SER A 107 1.55 -0.74 8.96
N LEU A 108 1.22 -1.96 8.54
CA LEU A 108 -0.12 -2.37 8.17
C LEU A 108 -0.55 -3.53 9.05
N ASN A 109 -1.80 -3.59 9.50
CA ASN A 109 -2.27 -4.80 10.17
C ASN A 109 -2.32 -5.96 9.15
N ARG A 110 -1.88 -7.15 9.56
CA ARG A 110 -1.90 -8.30 8.67
C ARG A 110 -3.34 -8.77 8.48
N LEU A 111 -3.84 -8.69 7.25
CA LEU A 111 -5.14 -9.25 6.90
C LEU A 111 -5.11 -10.78 6.94
N PRO A 112 -6.10 -11.43 7.58
CA PRO A 112 -6.23 -12.87 7.53
C PRO A 112 -6.65 -13.31 6.13
N GLY A 113 -6.14 -14.45 5.69
CA GLY A 113 -6.57 -15.05 4.43
C GLY A 113 -5.44 -15.71 3.65
N LYS A 114 -5.75 -16.02 2.40
CA LYS A 114 -4.81 -16.61 1.43
C LYS A 114 -4.85 -15.78 0.16
N MET A 115 -3.72 -15.67 -0.53
CA MET A 115 -3.71 -15.10 -1.88
C MET A 115 -4.69 -15.88 -2.76
N TRP A 116 -5.40 -15.16 -3.64
CA TRP A 116 -6.42 -15.74 -4.51
C TRP A 116 -5.89 -16.97 -5.25
N LEU A 117 -4.70 -16.89 -5.87
CA LEU A 117 -4.08 -17.99 -6.60
C LEU A 117 -4.10 -19.32 -5.82
N HIS A 118 -3.86 -19.27 -4.50
CA HIS A 118 -3.91 -20.43 -3.62
C HIS A 118 -5.33 -20.77 -3.13
N GLY A 119 -6.23 -19.78 -3.08
CA GLY A 119 -7.63 -19.96 -2.67
C GLY A 119 -8.49 -20.70 -3.70
N VAL A 120 -8.15 -20.62 -4.99
CA VAL A 120 -8.89 -21.30 -6.08
C VAL A 120 -8.20 -22.55 -6.62
N ALA A 121 -6.92 -22.76 -6.29
CA ALA A 121 -6.19 -23.96 -6.67
C ALA A 121 -6.96 -25.22 -6.23
N GLY A 122 -7.25 -26.11 -7.19
CA GLY A 122 -7.99 -27.36 -6.93
C GLY A 122 -9.49 -27.22 -6.67
N LYS A 123 -10.09 -26.02 -6.74
CA LYS A 123 -11.52 -25.80 -6.44
C LYS A 123 -12.48 -25.80 -7.63
N GLY A 124 -11.97 -26.09 -8.83
CA GLY A 124 -12.80 -26.19 -10.05
C GLY A 124 -13.62 -24.92 -10.36
N ALA A 125 -14.75 -25.10 -11.04
CA ALA A 125 -15.62 -24.00 -11.47
C ALA A 125 -16.31 -23.29 -10.28
N GLU A 126 -16.77 -24.04 -9.28
CA GLU A 126 -17.49 -23.51 -8.13
C GLU A 126 -16.62 -22.55 -7.30
N GLY A 127 -15.35 -22.90 -7.06
CA GLY A 127 -14.41 -22.02 -6.39
C GLY A 127 -14.20 -20.69 -7.12
N ARG A 128 -14.12 -20.73 -8.45
CA ARG A 128 -14.00 -19.51 -9.28
C ARG A 128 -15.27 -18.64 -9.21
N ILE A 129 -16.45 -19.27 -9.29
CA ILE A 129 -17.74 -18.55 -9.18
C ILE A 129 -17.85 -17.87 -7.81
N ALA A 130 -17.49 -18.56 -6.73
CA ALA A 130 -17.53 -18.01 -5.38
C ALA A 130 -16.62 -16.78 -5.24
N VAL A 131 -15.38 -16.85 -5.73
CA VAL A 131 -14.46 -15.71 -5.68
C VAL A 131 -14.94 -14.55 -6.54
N ASN A 132 -15.40 -14.80 -7.77
CA ASN A 132 -15.92 -13.75 -8.66
C ASN A 132 -17.14 -13.05 -8.05
N ARG A 133 -18.06 -13.80 -7.42
CA ARG A 133 -19.19 -13.21 -6.68
C ARG A 133 -18.72 -12.34 -5.51
N SER A 134 -17.72 -12.79 -4.77
CA SER A 134 -17.15 -12.01 -3.66
C SER A 134 -16.49 -10.73 -4.13
N LEU A 135 -15.68 -10.83 -5.19
CA LEU A 135 -14.99 -9.69 -5.80
C LEU A 135 -15.99 -8.65 -6.33
N GLY A 136 -17.05 -9.11 -7.02
CA GLY A 136 -18.12 -8.23 -7.50
C GLY A 136 -18.79 -7.45 -6.36
N ARG A 137 -18.98 -8.06 -5.18
CA ARG A 137 -19.51 -7.36 -4.01
C ARG A 137 -18.56 -6.28 -3.48
N VAL A 138 -17.26 -6.56 -3.44
CA VAL A 138 -16.24 -5.59 -2.98
C VAL A 138 -16.22 -4.40 -3.93
N PHE A 139 -16.14 -4.63 -5.24
CA PHE A 139 -16.14 -3.54 -6.23
C PHE A 139 -17.43 -2.72 -6.19
N PHE A 140 -18.58 -3.37 -6.05
CA PHE A 140 -19.86 -2.67 -5.96
C PHE A 140 -19.97 -1.77 -4.70
N ARG A 141 -19.43 -2.22 -3.55
CA ARG A 141 -19.36 -1.40 -2.34
C ARG A 141 -18.48 -0.17 -2.53
N GLY A 142 -17.30 -0.35 -3.12
CA GLY A 142 -16.40 0.75 -3.47
C GLY A 142 -17.07 1.78 -4.38
N TRP A 143 -17.71 1.31 -5.45
CA TRP A 143 -18.43 2.17 -6.40
C TRP A 143 -19.57 2.96 -5.75
N LYS A 144 -20.39 2.32 -4.91
CA LYS A 144 -21.50 3.00 -4.21
C LYS A 144 -20.99 4.14 -3.34
N ARG A 145 -19.86 3.96 -2.65
CA ARG A 145 -19.33 5.02 -1.78
C ARG A 145 -18.76 6.20 -2.59
N MET A 146 -18.05 5.93 -3.70
CA MET A 146 -17.58 6.98 -4.61
C MET A 146 -18.73 7.77 -5.26
N SER A 147 -19.80 7.10 -5.67
CA SER A 147 -20.97 7.73 -6.31
C SER A 147 -21.87 8.51 -5.34
N ILE A 148 -21.80 8.23 -4.04
CA ILE A 148 -22.44 9.05 -3.00
C ILE A 148 -21.62 10.32 -2.74
N TRP A 149 -20.29 10.23 -2.70
CA TRP A 149 -19.39 11.37 -2.48
C TRP A 149 -19.44 12.40 -3.64
N SER A 150 -19.65 11.95 -4.87
CA SER A 150 -19.84 12.85 -6.03
C SER A 150 -21.19 13.59 -6.04
N ARG A 151 -22.10 13.30 -5.09
CA ARG A 151 -23.41 13.94 -4.95
C ARG A 151 -23.53 14.87 -3.73
N THR A 152 -22.49 14.98 -2.91
CA THR A 152 -22.43 15.91 -1.77
C THR A 152 -21.91 17.29 -2.21
N PRO A 153 -22.65 18.39 -2.00
CA PRO A 153 -22.32 19.71 -2.56
C PRO A 153 -21.04 20.36 -1.99
N LEU A 154 -20.47 19.84 -0.90
CA LEU A 154 -19.28 20.44 -0.27
C LEU A 154 -17.96 20.21 -1.01
N PHE A 155 -17.91 19.31 -2.02
CA PHE A 155 -16.68 19.00 -2.77
C PHE A 155 -16.80 19.30 -4.28
N SER A 156 -17.73 20.17 -4.67
CA SER A 156 -18.03 20.44 -6.08
C SER A 156 -17.04 21.36 -6.81
N ALA A 157 -16.07 22.00 -6.15
CA ALA A 157 -15.34 23.11 -6.81
C ALA A 157 -13.80 23.01 -6.89
N ARG A 158 -13.14 22.00 -6.29
CA ARG A 158 -11.66 21.95 -6.30
C ARG A 158 -11.01 20.67 -6.78
N SER A 159 -11.74 19.56 -6.88
CA SER A 159 -11.15 18.27 -7.27
C SER A 159 -11.29 17.95 -8.76
N TRP A 160 -12.21 18.61 -9.47
CA TRP A 160 -12.43 18.34 -10.89
C TRP A 160 -11.37 18.95 -11.80
N THR A 161 -10.75 20.06 -11.42
CA THR A 161 -9.65 20.68 -12.21
C THR A 161 -8.36 19.85 -12.20
N PHE A 162 -8.17 18.93 -11.25
CA PHE A 162 -6.98 18.08 -11.22
C PHE A 162 -7.09 16.84 -12.13
N PHE A 163 -8.31 16.41 -12.47
CA PHE A 163 -8.53 15.21 -13.28
C PHE A 163 -8.79 15.50 -14.77
N SER A 164 -9.23 16.73 -15.13
CA SER A 164 -9.45 17.12 -16.53
C SER A 164 -8.30 17.92 -17.17
N GLY A 165 -7.30 18.37 -16.39
CA GLY A 165 -6.19 19.19 -16.91
C GLY A 165 -5.07 18.44 -17.65
N ARG A 166 -5.23 17.15 -17.94
CA ARG A 166 -4.20 16.33 -18.63
C ARG A 166 -4.73 15.59 -19.87
N MET A 167 -5.74 16.17 -20.53
CA MET A 167 -6.18 15.82 -21.88
C MET A 167 -6.58 17.09 -22.62
N GLU A 168 -5.62 17.97 -22.91
CA GLU A 168 -5.71 18.97 -23.99
C GLU A 168 -4.39 19.76 -24.03
N LYS A 169 -3.46 19.31 -24.88
CA LYS A 169 -2.44 20.08 -25.60
C LYS A 169 -1.45 19.07 -26.21
N GLY A 170 -1.83 18.54 -27.37
CA GLY A 170 -0.88 18.04 -28.36
C GLY A 170 -0.66 19.18 -29.34
N ASP A 171 0.55 19.71 -29.37
CA ASP A 171 0.98 20.80 -30.23
C ASP A 171 0.90 20.42 -31.71
N GLU A 172 0.26 21.26 -32.52
CA GLU A 172 0.44 21.27 -33.97
C GLU A 172 1.84 21.83 -34.32
N PRO A 173 2.58 21.24 -35.28
CA PRO A 173 3.84 21.80 -35.72
C PRO A 173 3.63 22.97 -36.70
N PRO A 174 4.46 24.02 -36.65
CA PRO A 174 4.31 25.17 -37.54
C PRO A 174 4.79 24.84 -38.97
N HIS A 175 3.93 25.20 -39.94
CA HIS A 175 4.28 25.40 -41.34
C HIS A 175 5.49 26.33 -41.47
N LYS A 176 6.46 25.92 -42.31
CA LYS A 176 7.45 26.84 -42.87
C LYS A 176 7.11 27.05 -44.35
N GLU A 177 6.97 28.31 -44.72
CA GLU A 177 7.07 28.80 -46.11
C GLU A 177 8.50 28.67 -46.64
#